data_AF-A0A6P8IQE4-F1
#
_entry.id   AF-A0A6P8IQE4-F1
#
_cell.length_a   1.000
_cell.length_b   1.000
_cell.length_c   1.000
_cell.angle_alpha   90.00
_cell.angle_beta   90.00
_cell.angle_gamma   90.00
#
_symmetry.space_group_name_H-M   'P 1'
#
loop_
_entity.id
_entity.type
_entity.pdbx_description
1 polymer ?
#
loop_
_entity_poly.entity_id
_entity_poly.type
_entity_poly.pdbx_seq_one_letter_code
_entity_poly.pdbx_strand_id
1 'polypeptide(L)'
;MADQSFIEKQSDGDGARVVGVSYKIRKIGFPVAVVLCVLLLVVCVVLAVLYSQKVTKTTITSKEPDFEICDEERCFRLGMELVNNMDKKIDPCKDFYAYACQGWENKNPTKNGSIHPISTTPSLGEDDYTTLKKALEIATANYSQNAAVLKTLRFYDSCLNTTAANA
;
A
#
# COMPACT_ATOMS: atom_id res chain seq x y z
N MET A 1 24.70 -14.61 -74.96
CA MET A 1 24.81 -15.12 -73.59
C MET A 1 24.95 -16.63 -73.69
N ALA A 2 26.14 -17.12 -73.34
CA ALA A 2 26.52 -18.52 -73.15
C ALA A 2 25.60 -19.21 -72.09
N ASP A 3 25.48 -20.53 -71.92
CA ASP A 3 26.09 -21.71 -72.53
C ASP A 3 25.24 -22.97 -72.19
N GLN A 4 25.46 -24.02 -73.00
CA GLN A 4 25.25 -25.48 -72.92
C GLN A 4 24.83 -26.12 -71.57
N SER A 5 23.81 -27.02 -71.50
CA SER A 5 23.74 -28.44 -71.93
C SER A 5 24.53 -29.44 -71.07
N PHE A 6 24.11 -30.72 -71.02
CA PHE A 6 24.79 -31.92 -70.44
C PHE A 6 24.45 -32.18 -68.94
N ILE A 7 23.97 -33.31 -68.39
CA ILE A 7 23.97 -34.79 -68.60
C ILE A 7 22.75 -35.35 -67.82
N GLU A 8 21.81 -36.14 -68.35
CA GLU A 8 21.79 -37.58 -68.67
C GLU A 8 21.93 -38.61 -67.50
N LYS A 9 20.81 -39.32 -67.22
CA LYS A 9 20.63 -40.76 -66.89
C LYS A 9 21.40 -41.49 -65.75
N GLN A 10 20.58 -42.19 -64.96
CA GLN A 10 20.49 -43.65 -64.78
C GLN A 10 21.66 -44.46 -64.17
N SER A 11 21.24 -45.49 -63.40
CA SER A 11 21.97 -46.73 -63.04
C SER A 11 22.98 -46.59 -61.89
N ASP A 12 23.22 -47.54 -61.00
CA ASP A 12 22.75 -48.90 -60.72
C ASP A 12 23.55 -49.34 -59.47
N GLY A 13 23.18 -50.45 -58.83
CA GLY A 13 24.14 -51.22 -58.04
C GLY A 13 23.93 -51.18 -56.53
N ASP A 14 23.12 -52.12 -56.08
CA ASP A 14 23.46 -53.18 -55.12
C ASP A 14 24.55 -52.94 -54.04
N GLY A 15 24.30 -53.49 -52.85
CA GLY A 15 25.39 -53.94 -51.99
C GLY A 15 25.78 -53.03 -50.81
N ALA A 16 25.05 -53.23 -49.71
CA ALA A 16 25.62 -53.58 -48.41
C ALA A 16 26.80 -52.76 -47.79
N ARG A 17 26.59 -52.41 -46.51
CA ARG A 17 27.59 -52.14 -45.44
C ARG A 17 27.98 -50.69 -45.14
N VAL A 18 27.05 -49.94 -44.52
CA VAL A 18 27.42 -49.04 -43.40
C VAL A 18 26.34 -48.96 -42.31
N VAL A 19 25.63 -50.07 -42.04
CA VAL A 19 24.76 -50.19 -40.87
C VAL A 19 25.64 -50.53 -39.66
N GLY A 20 26.09 -49.53 -38.91
CA GLY A 20 26.86 -49.82 -37.69
C GLY A 20 27.14 -48.64 -36.78
N VAL A 21 27.33 -47.42 -37.33
CA VAL A 21 27.79 -46.27 -36.52
C VAL A 21 26.69 -45.21 -36.29
N SER A 22 25.79 -44.99 -37.25
CA SER A 22 24.71 -43.97 -37.12
C SER A 22 23.56 -44.33 -36.17
N TYR A 23 23.41 -45.60 -35.76
CA TYR A 23 22.30 -46.04 -34.91
C TYR A 23 22.46 -45.63 -33.44
N LYS A 24 23.69 -45.50 -32.92
CA LYS A 24 23.93 -45.12 -31.51
C LYS A 24 23.70 -43.63 -31.23
N ILE A 25 24.11 -42.75 -32.15
CA ILE A 25 23.91 -41.28 -32.03
C ILE A 25 22.42 -40.93 -32.16
N ARG A 26 21.70 -41.63 -33.05
CA ARG A 26 20.24 -41.47 -33.26
C ARG A 26 19.40 -42.04 -32.11
N LYS A 27 19.88 -43.05 -31.37
CA LYS A 27 19.16 -43.70 -30.26
C LYS A 27 19.29 -42.96 -28.92
N ILE A 28 20.34 -42.15 -28.74
CA ILE A 28 20.55 -41.27 -27.57
C ILE A 28 20.13 -39.83 -27.89
N GLY A 29 20.32 -39.37 -29.12
CA GLY A 29 19.88 -38.05 -29.57
C GLY A 29 18.36 -37.89 -29.58
N PHE A 30 17.61 -38.95 -29.89
CA PHE A 30 16.15 -38.93 -29.85
C PHE A 30 15.59 -38.73 -28.43
N PRO A 31 15.98 -39.52 -27.39
CA PRO A 31 15.50 -39.28 -26.03
C PRO A 31 15.99 -37.94 -25.47
N VAL A 32 17.21 -37.50 -25.80
CA VAL A 32 17.71 -36.17 -25.37
C VAL A 32 16.89 -35.04 -26.02
N ALA A 33 16.57 -35.16 -27.30
CA ALA A 33 15.71 -34.19 -27.99
C ALA A 33 14.29 -34.17 -27.41
N VAL A 34 13.72 -35.34 -27.11
CA VAL A 34 12.40 -35.45 -26.46
C VAL A 34 12.42 -34.80 -25.08
N VAL A 35 13.45 -35.05 -24.26
CA VAL A 35 13.59 -34.42 -22.94
C VAL A 35 13.71 -32.90 -23.05
N LEU A 36 14.51 -32.39 -23.99
CA LEU A 36 14.63 -30.94 -24.23
C LEU A 36 13.30 -30.32 -24.68
N CYS A 37 12.57 -30.97 -25.59
CA CYS A 37 11.25 -30.51 -26.01
C CYS A 37 10.26 -30.48 -24.83
N VAL A 38 10.25 -31.51 -23.99
CA VAL A 38 9.38 -31.55 -22.80
C VAL A 38 9.74 -30.44 -21.82
N LEU A 39 11.04 -30.19 -21.56
CA LEU A 39 11.48 -29.10 -20.69
C LEU A 39 11.07 -27.72 -21.24
N LEU A 40 11.21 -27.48 -22.55
CA LEU A 40 10.77 -26.23 -23.17
C LEU A 40 9.26 -26.05 -23.08
N LEU A 41 8.48 -27.11 -23.31
CA LEU A 41 7.02 -27.05 -23.15
C LEU A 41 6.61 -26.73 -21.71
N VAL A 42 7.27 -27.33 -20.72
CA VAL A 42 7.01 -27.03 -19.29
C VAL A 42 7.30 -25.57 -18.98
N VAL A 43 8.43 -25.02 -19.44
CA VAL A 43 8.79 -23.61 -19.25
C VAL A 43 7.76 -22.69 -19.91
N CYS A 44 7.34 -22.97 -21.15
CA CYS A 44 6.30 -22.21 -21.84
C CYS A 44 4.97 -22.21 -21.08
N VAL A 45 4.56 -23.36 -20.54
CA VAL A 45 3.33 -23.48 -19.72
C VAL A 45 3.44 -22.66 -18.44
N VAL A 46 4.58 -22.73 -17.73
CA VAL A 46 4.81 -21.93 -16.51
C VAL A 46 4.75 -20.43 -16.81
N LEU A 47 5.42 -19.97 -17.87
CA LEU A 47 5.37 -18.56 -18.28
C LEU A 47 3.96 -18.11 -18.67
N ALA A 48 3.21 -18.94 -19.41
CA ALA A 48 1.83 -18.66 -19.76
C ALA A 48 0.94 -18.53 -18.52
N VAL A 49 1.06 -19.43 -17.54
CA VAL A 49 0.32 -19.37 -16.26
C VAL A 49 0.67 -18.13 -15.46
N LEU A 50 1.95 -17.78 -15.34
CA LEU A 50 2.41 -16.57 -14.65
C LEU A 50 1.92 -15.29 -15.35
N TYR A 51 1.84 -15.30 -16.68
CA TYR A 51 1.30 -14.20 -17.47
C TYR A 51 -0.22 -14.09 -17.32
N SER A 52 -0.95 -15.22 -17.37
CA SER A 52 -2.40 -15.25 -17.16
C SER A 52 -2.78 -14.75 -15.77
N GLN A 53 -1.99 -15.03 -14.73
CA GLN A 53 -2.22 -14.48 -13.38
C GLN A 53 -2.00 -12.97 -13.28
N LYS A 54 -1.13 -12.39 -14.13
CA LYS A 54 -0.99 -10.94 -14.25
C LYS A 54 -2.15 -10.30 -15.02
N VAL A 55 -2.66 -10.97 -16.05
CA VAL A 55 -3.74 -10.45 -16.91
C VAL A 55 -5.12 -10.57 -16.25
N THR A 56 -5.40 -11.63 -15.49
CA THR A 56 -6.70 -11.82 -14.84
C THR A 56 -6.95 -10.90 -13.64
N LYS A 57 -5.92 -10.27 -13.08
CA LYS A 57 -6.11 -9.22 -12.06
C LYS A 57 -6.63 -7.91 -12.64
N THR A 58 -6.66 -7.75 -13.97
CA THR A 58 -7.01 -6.48 -14.63
C THR A 58 -8.30 -6.57 -15.46
N THR A 59 -8.97 -7.71 -15.52
CA THR A 59 -10.21 -7.89 -16.32
C THR A 59 -11.34 -8.56 -15.54
N ILE A 60 -11.72 -7.97 -14.42
CA ILE A 60 -13.13 -8.03 -13.96
C ILE A 60 -13.64 -6.59 -13.95
N THR A 61 -14.01 -6.11 -15.14
CA THR A 61 -14.81 -4.91 -15.33
C THR A 61 -16.25 -5.23 -14.90
N SER A 62 -16.50 -5.16 -13.60
CA SER A 62 -17.77 -4.60 -13.15
C SER A 62 -17.64 -3.09 -13.33
N LYS A 63 -18.64 -2.43 -13.93
CA LYS A 63 -18.71 -0.98 -14.02
C LYS A 63 -19.04 -0.43 -12.62
N GLU A 64 -18.11 -0.60 -11.68
CA GLU A 64 -18.08 0.20 -10.47
C GLU A 64 -17.75 1.64 -10.88
N PRO A 65 -18.25 2.66 -10.16
CA PRO A 65 -17.66 3.98 -10.23
C PRO A 65 -16.15 3.81 -10.04
N ASP A 66 -15.32 4.42 -10.89
CA ASP A 66 -13.89 4.54 -10.63
C ASP A 66 -13.75 5.32 -9.31
N PHE A 67 -13.78 4.63 -8.19
CA PHE A 67 -13.50 5.19 -6.89
C PHE A 67 -11.99 5.30 -6.82
N GLU A 68 -11.49 6.49 -7.10
CA GLU A 68 -10.09 6.82 -6.85
C GLU A 68 -9.81 6.69 -5.35
N ILE A 69 -9.07 5.64 -4.98
CA ILE A 69 -8.56 5.48 -3.63
C ILE A 69 -7.32 6.37 -3.52
N CYS A 70 -7.39 7.34 -2.62
CA CYS A 70 -6.26 8.18 -2.23
C CYS A 70 -5.05 7.31 -1.78
N ASP A 71 -3.86 7.62 -2.28
CA ASP A 71 -2.61 6.93 -1.92
C ASP A 71 -1.67 7.81 -1.07
N GLU A 72 -2.12 9.00 -0.66
CA GLU A 72 -1.33 9.86 0.21
C GLU A 72 -1.28 9.36 1.65
N GLU A 73 -0.14 9.59 2.31
CA GLU A 73 0.08 9.26 3.72
C GLU A 73 -1.02 9.83 4.63
N ARG A 74 -1.48 11.06 4.35
CA ARG A 74 -2.57 11.68 5.12
C ARG A 74 -3.86 10.88 5.02
N CYS A 75 -4.16 10.33 3.85
CA CYS A 75 -5.37 9.55 3.67
C CYS A 75 -5.29 8.22 4.41
N PHE A 76 -4.12 7.54 4.34
CA PHE A 76 -3.87 6.33 5.10
C PHE A 76 -4.00 6.55 6.62
N ARG A 77 -3.42 7.64 7.13
CA ARG A 77 -3.50 8.00 8.55
C ARG A 77 -4.94 8.25 9.00
N LEU A 78 -5.70 9.04 8.23
CA LEU A 78 -7.11 9.33 8.52
C LEU A 78 -7.97 8.06 8.44
N GLY A 79 -7.75 7.21 7.45
CA GLY A 79 -8.45 5.93 7.32
C GLY A 79 -8.19 5.00 8.49
N MET A 80 -6.94 4.90 8.95
CA MET A 80 -6.61 4.11 10.15
C MET A 80 -7.25 4.68 11.42
N GLU A 81 -7.23 6.00 11.60
CA GLU A 81 -7.86 6.67 12.73
C GLU A 81 -9.36 6.42 12.77
N LEU A 82 -10.04 6.59 11.63
CA LEU A 82 -11.46 6.29 11.49
C LEU A 82 -11.77 4.84 11.88
N VAL A 83 -11.03 3.87 11.32
CA VAL A 83 -11.22 2.45 11.63
C VAL A 83 -10.96 2.12 13.10
N ASN A 84 -10.00 2.80 13.72
CA ASN A 84 -9.69 2.62 15.14
C ASN A 84 -10.77 3.17 16.07
N ASN A 85 -11.55 4.15 15.63
CA ASN A 85 -12.62 4.75 16.46
C ASN A 85 -13.93 3.95 16.40
N MET A 86 -14.11 3.10 15.38
CA MET A 86 -15.30 2.27 15.20
C MET A 86 -15.33 1.04 16.12
N ASP A 87 -16.53 0.63 16.55
CA ASP A 87 -16.81 -0.70 17.10
C ASP A 87 -17.61 -1.55 16.09
N LYS A 88 -16.90 -2.41 15.36
CA LYS A 88 -17.47 -3.26 14.30
C LYS A 88 -18.37 -4.40 14.81
N LYS A 89 -18.53 -4.56 16.13
CA LYS A 89 -19.47 -5.54 16.70
C LYS A 89 -20.91 -5.03 16.74
N ILE A 90 -21.08 -3.71 16.60
CA ILE A 90 -22.37 -3.04 16.63
C ILE A 90 -22.92 -2.97 15.21
N ASP A 91 -24.21 -3.22 15.03
CA ASP A 91 -24.86 -3.06 13.73
C ASP A 91 -25.07 -1.55 13.44
N PRO A 92 -24.44 -0.98 12.39
CA PRO A 92 -24.60 0.43 12.06
C PRO A 92 -26.04 0.82 11.73
N CYS A 93 -26.88 -0.13 11.30
CA CYS A 93 -28.30 0.10 11.04
C CYS A 93 -29.14 0.18 12.33
N LYS A 94 -28.58 -0.24 13.47
CA LYS A 94 -29.23 -0.21 14.79
C LYS A 94 -28.76 0.97 15.61
N ASP A 95 -27.44 1.16 15.69
CA ASP A 95 -26.83 2.26 16.42
C ASP A 95 -25.55 2.71 15.70
N PHE A 96 -25.72 3.65 14.78
CA PHE A 96 -24.60 4.20 14.02
C PHE A 96 -23.63 4.97 14.91
N TYR A 97 -24.11 5.60 15.99
CA TYR A 97 -23.23 6.35 16.89
C TYR A 97 -22.29 5.40 17.62
N ALA A 98 -22.83 4.35 18.24
CA ALA A 98 -22.00 3.38 18.92
C ALA A 98 -21.10 2.62 17.93
N TYR A 99 -21.59 2.27 16.74
CA TYR A 99 -20.73 1.70 15.70
C TYR A 99 -19.56 2.63 15.33
N ALA A 100 -19.81 3.93 15.16
CA ALA A 100 -18.80 4.87 14.67
C ALA A 100 -17.83 5.37 15.75
N CYS A 101 -18.31 5.52 17.00
CA CYS A 101 -17.61 6.25 18.07
C CYS A 101 -17.23 5.37 19.28
N GLN A 102 -17.91 4.25 19.52
CA GLN A 102 -17.73 3.48 20.77
C GLN A 102 -16.29 2.97 20.94
N GLY A 103 -15.60 2.65 19.84
CA GLY A 103 -14.20 2.25 19.87
C GLY A 103 -13.27 3.36 20.39
N TRP A 104 -13.59 4.62 20.13
CA TRP A 104 -12.89 5.77 20.69
C TRP A 104 -13.24 6.01 22.16
N GLU A 105 -14.53 5.95 22.52
CA GLU A 105 -14.97 6.15 23.91
C GLU A 105 -14.37 5.11 24.86
N ASN A 106 -14.26 3.86 24.41
CA ASN A 106 -13.64 2.77 25.16
C ASN A 106 -12.16 3.04 25.46
N LYS A 107 -11.47 3.80 24.60
CA LYS A 107 -10.05 4.18 24.77
C LYS A 107 -9.89 5.50 25.52
N ASN A 108 -10.94 6.32 25.58
CA ASN A 108 -10.93 7.66 26.17
C ASN A 108 -12.03 7.79 27.25
N PRO A 109 -11.96 7.01 28.34
CA PRO A 109 -12.95 7.10 29.41
C PRO A 109 -12.90 8.49 30.07
N THR A 110 -14.08 9.08 30.31
CA THR A 110 -14.19 10.36 31.02
C THR A 110 -13.58 10.23 32.42
N LYS A 111 -12.61 11.09 32.75
CA LYS A 111 -12.15 11.20 34.13
C LYS A 111 -13.24 11.92 34.95
N ASN A 112 -13.45 11.47 36.19
CA ASN A 112 -14.42 12.12 37.07
C ASN A 112 -14.02 13.59 37.33
N GLY A 113 -14.99 14.52 37.19
CA GLY A 113 -14.76 15.95 37.41
C GLY A 113 -14.42 16.78 36.16
N SER A 114 -14.32 16.17 34.98
CA SER A 114 -14.19 16.91 33.71
C SER A 114 -15.56 17.49 33.29
N ILE A 115 -15.68 18.82 33.22
CA ILE A 115 -16.89 19.53 32.73
C ILE A 115 -16.93 19.56 31.19
N HIS A 116 -15.84 19.14 30.54
CA HIS A 116 -15.72 19.19 29.09
C HIS A 116 -16.28 17.90 28.46
N PRO A 117 -17.23 17.99 27.51
CA PRO A 117 -17.61 16.83 26.70
C PRO A 117 -16.37 16.33 25.97
N ILE A 118 -16.09 15.02 26.08
CA ILE A 118 -14.97 14.41 25.37
C ILE A 118 -15.31 14.51 23.87
N SER A 119 -14.54 15.30 23.13
CA SER A 119 -14.75 15.48 21.68
C SER A 119 -13.85 14.52 20.90
N THR A 120 -14.42 13.83 19.92
CA THR A 120 -13.72 12.95 18.96
C THR A 120 -12.93 13.74 17.91
N THR A 121 -13.15 15.05 17.80
CA THR A 121 -12.25 15.93 17.05
C THR A 121 -10.85 15.82 17.66
N PRO A 122 -9.76 15.77 16.87
CA PRO A 122 -8.42 16.03 17.41
C PRO A 122 -8.55 17.32 18.20
N SER A 123 -8.52 17.21 19.52
CA SER A 123 -8.95 18.28 20.38
C SER A 123 -8.00 19.44 20.09
N LEU A 124 -8.55 20.52 19.57
CA LEU A 124 -7.98 21.87 19.60
C LEU A 124 -7.78 22.36 21.05
N GLY A 125 -7.66 21.46 22.03
CA GLY A 125 -7.58 21.73 23.44
C GLY A 125 -6.20 21.42 23.97
N GLU A 126 -5.81 20.15 24.09
CA GLU A 126 -4.59 19.80 24.82
C GLU A 126 -3.28 20.20 24.08
N ASP A 127 -3.19 19.94 22.77
CA ASP A 127 -2.03 20.37 21.97
C ASP A 127 -1.99 21.89 21.76
N ASP A 128 -3.14 22.54 21.75
CA ASP A 128 -3.24 23.99 21.54
C ASP A 128 -2.86 24.77 22.81
N TYR A 129 -3.33 24.35 23.99
CA TYR A 129 -2.93 25.00 25.25
C TYR A 129 -1.45 24.80 25.56
N THR A 130 -0.87 23.63 25.26
CA THR A 130 0.57 23.41 25.45
C THR A 130 1.40 24.24 24.46
N THR A 131 0.94 24.38 23.23
CA THR A 131 1.57 25.25 22.23
C THR A 131 1.46 26.72 22.63
N LEU A 132 0.26 27.17 23.03
CA LEU A 132 0.02 28.52 23.54
C LEU A 132 0.88 28.81 24.77
N LYS A 133 0.94 27.89 25.73
CA LYS A 133 1.79 28.01 26.92
C LYS A 133 3.26 28.21 26.53
N LYS A 134 3.81 27.34 25.67
CA LYS A 134 5.20 27.47 25.20
C LYS A 134 5.44 28.79 24.48
N ALA A 135 4.48 29.23 23.66
CA ALA A 135 4.57 30.50 22.95
C ALA A 135 4.57 31.70 23.90
N LEU A 136 3.77 31.66 24.98
CA LEU A 136 3.73 32.69 26.02
C LEU A 136 5.01 32.68 26.88
N GLU A 137 5.54 31.51 27.23
CA GLU A 137 6.78 31.37 28.02
C GLU A 137 8.01 32.00 27.33
N ILE A 138 8.04 31.99 25.99
CA ILE A 138 9.13 32.60 25.20
C ILE A 138 8.78 34.00 24.65
N ALA A 139 7.60 34.53 24.99
CA ALA A 139 7.07 35.72 24.34
C ALA A 139 7.88 36.99 24.60
N THR A 140 8.49 37.12 25.77
CA THR A 140 9.35 38.27 26.12
C THR A 140 10.60 38.35 25.26
N ALA A 141 11.16 37.21 24.85
CA ALA A 141 12.34 37.14 24.00
C ALA A 141 11.99 37.36 22.52
N ASN A 142 10.94 36.69 22.03
CA ASN A 142 10.63 36.65 20.60
C ASN A 142 9.71 37.77 20.11
N TYR A 143 8.95 38.39 21.02
CA TYR A 143 7.90 39.37 20.68
C TYR A 143 7.96 40.62 21.57
N SER A 144 9.15 41.02 22.02
CA SER A 144 9.39 42.17 22.92
C SER A 144 8.81 43.51 22.41
N GLN A 145 8.64 43.67 21.09
CA GLN A 145 8.09 44.88 20.48
C GLN A 145 6.58 44.81 20.23
N ASN A 146 5.94 43.65 20.45
CA ASN A 146 4.52 43.47 20.21
C ASN A 146 3.72 43.69 21.50
N ALA A 147 3.16 44.89 21.65
CA ALA A 147 2.38 45.26 22.83
C ALA A 147 1.13 44.39 23.06
N ALA A 148 0.53 43.83 22.00
CA ALA A 148 -0.63 42.95 22.15
C ALA A 148 -0.21 41.61 22.78
N VAL A 149 0.87 41.01 22.29
CA VAL A 149 1.42 39.75 22.83
C VAL A 149 1.85 39.92 24.29
N LEU A 150 2.51 41.04 24.63
CA LEU A 150 2.92 41.31 26.02
C LEU A 150 1.73 41.54 26.97
N LYS A 151 0.62 42.10 26.49
CA LYS A 151 -0.62 42.20 27.29
C LYS A 151 -1.22 40.83 27.55
N THR A 152 -1.24 39.96 26.54
CA THR A 152 -1.71 38.56 26.70
C THR A 152 -0.83 37.79 27.68
N LEU A 153 0.50 37.94 27.62
CA LEU A 153 1.41 37.33 28.60
C LEU A 153 1.12 37.80 30.02
N ARG A 154 0.98 39.12 30.24
CA ARG A 154 0.64 39.65 31.57
C ARG A 154 -0.68 39.12 32.11
N PHE A 155 -1.68 38.98 31.23
CA PHE A 155 -2.96 38.39 31.61
C PHE A 155 -2.78 36.92 32.00
N TYR A 156 -2.04 36.13 31.20
CA TYR A 156 -1.71 34.74 31.52
C TYR A 156 -0.98 34.59 32.86
N ASP A 157 0.04 35.42 33.13
CA ASP A 157 0.79 35.40 34.40
C ASP A 157 -0.11 35.74 35.60
N SER A 158 -1.11 36.61 35.42
CA SER A 158 -2.06 36.94 36.49
C SER A 158 -2.90 35.74 36.93
N CYS A 159 -3.21 34.81 36.03
CA CYS A 159 -3.94 33.59 36.34
C CYS A 159 -3.07 32.55 37.07
N LEU A 160 -1.75 32.55 36.84
CA LEU A 160 -0.81 31.60 37.45
C LEU A 160 -0.29 32.07 38.81
N ASN A 161 -0.39 33.36 39.11
CA ASN A 161 0.07 33.92 40.37
C ASN A 161 -0.88 33.56 41.52
N THR A 162 -0.75 32.34 42.02
CA THR A 162 -1.56 31.78 43.12
C THR A 162 -1.38 32.53 44.44
N THR A 163 -0.25 33.20 44.65
CA THR A 163 -0.01 34.03 45.83
C THR A 163 -0.88 35.30 45.82
N ALA A 164 -1.11 35.89 44.65
CA ALA A 164 -2.02 37.03 44.50
C ALA A 164 -3.50 36.60 44.50
N ALA A 165 -3.81 35.37 44.05
CA ALA A 165 -5.16 34.84 43.98
C ALA A 165 -5.70 34.31 45.32
N ASN A 166 -4.81 33.93 46.25
CA ASN A 166 -5.16 33.39 47.57
C ASN A 166 -4.95 34.39 48.72
N ALA A 167 -4.67 35.66 48.40
CA ALA A 167 -4.53 36.76 49.37
C ALA A 167 -5.89 37.46 49.59
#